data_AF-A0A7V6TLH0-F1
#
_entry.id   AF-A0A7V6TLH0-F1
#
_cell.length_a   1.000
_cell.length_b   1.000
_cell.length_c   1.000
_cell.angle_alpha   90.00
_cell.angle_beta   90.00
_cell.angle_gamma   90.00
#
_symmetry.space_group_name_H-M   'P 1'
#
loop_
_entity.id
_entity.type
_entity.pdbx_description
1 polymer ?
#
loop_
_entity_poly.entity_id
_entity_poly.type
_entity_poly.pdbx_seq_one_letter_code
_entity_poly.pdbx_strand_id
1 'polypeptide(L)'
;MVKPVRYGRTERVSYSQIDEIIDIPNLLEIQKESYRWFIEEGLTEVLEEASPITDFSGDIELSFVGREFDINNPTYSVEECKERDANYAAKLYVHVRLHTKANDRIKDQSVYIGEFPVMTDTGTFIINGAAPGERTN
;
A
#
# COMPACT_ATOMS: atom_id res chain seq x y z
N MET A 1 -32.93 15.98 28.93
CA MET A 1 -33.55 14.66 29.19
C MET A 1 -32.48 13.61 29.05
N VAL A 2 -32.35 12.67 29.99
CA VAL A 2 -31.36 11.59 29.88
C VAL A 2 -31.76 10.60 28.80
N LYS A 3 -30.80 10.14 28.01
CA LYS A 3 -31.02 9.24 26.88
C LYS A 3 -30.20 7.96 27.08
N PRO A 4 -30.80 6.77 27.24
CA PRO A 4 -30.04 5.53 27.17
C PRO A 4 -29.49 5.34 25.75
N VAL A 5 -28.19 5.11 25.64
CA VAL A 5 -27.46 4.88 24.38
C VAL A 5 -26.74 3.55 24.47
N ARG A 6 -26.89 2.71 23.45
CA ARG A 6 -26.26 1.39 23.40
C ARG A 6 -24.91 1.46 22.69
N TYR A 7 -23.83 1.21 23.42
CA TYR A 7 -22.48 1.11 22.87
C TYR A 7 -22.02 -0.35 22.89
N GLY A 8 -22.09 -1.01 21.74
CA GLY A 8 -21.75 -2.43 21.60
C GLY A 8 -22.62 -3.32 22.50
N ARG A 9 -21.99 -3.97 23.48
CA ARG A 9 -22.66 -4.93 24.40
C ARG A 9 -23.27 -4.27 25.64
N THR A 10 -23.03 -2.98 25.88
CA THR A 10 -23.44 -2.29 27.12
C THR A 10 -24.28 -1.05 26.84
N GLU A 11 -25.30 -0.83 27.67
CA GLU A 11 -26.12 0.37 27.65
C GLU A 11 -25.54 1.42 28.60
N ARG A 12 -25.39 2.66 28.13
CA ARG A 12 -24.88 3.80 28.90
C ARG A 12 -25.89 4.93 28.85
N VAL A 13 -26.09 5.60 29.98
CA VAL A 13 -26.95 6.78 30.04
C VAL A 13 -26.15 8.01 29.57
N SER A 14 -26.62 8.64 28.49
CA SER A 14 -26.12 9.91 27.99
C SER A 14 -26.91 11.09 28.58
N TYR A 15 -26.19 12.13 28.98
CA TYR A 15 -26.75 13.41 29.46
C TYR A 15 -26.64 14.51 28.39
N SER A 16 -26.27 14.16 27.15
CA SER A 16 -26.13 15.13 26.05
C SER A 16 -27.46 15.86 25.81
N GLN A 17 -27.37 17.18 25.65
CA GLN A 17 -28.53 18.02 25.32
C GLN A 17 -28.72 18.18 23.81
N ILE A 18 -27.71 17.83 23.02
CA ILE A 18 -27.71 17.92 21.55
C ILE A 18 -27.83 16.50 20.98
N ASP A 19 -28.62 16.35 19.93
CA ASP A 19 -28.73 15.11 19.17
C ASP A 19 -27.55 14.96 18.21
N GLU A 20 -26.89 13.79 18.26
CA GLU A 20 -25.94 13.37 17.23
C GLU A 20 -26.73 13.04 15.97
N ILE A 21 -26.50 13.82 14.91
CA ILE A 21 -27.16 13.66 13.60
C ILE A 21 -26.27 12.94 12.57
N ILE A 22 -25.01 12.66 12.94
CA ILE A 22 -24.04 11.94 12.13
C ILE A 22 -23.41 10.84 12.98
N ASP A 23 -23.24 9.66 12.38
CA ASP A 23 -22.53 8.55 13.01
C ASP A 23 -21.02 8.79 12.98
N ILE A 24 -20.31 8.17 13.92
CA ILE A 24 -18.84 8.17 13.93
C ILE A 24 -18.37 7.36 12.71
N PRO A 25 -17.57 7.94 11.79
CA PRO A 25 -17.07 7.23 10.64
C PRO A 25 -16.06 6.16 11.04
N ASN A 26 -15.70 5.29 10.10
CA ASN A 26 -14.65 4.32 10.35
C ASN A 26 -13.30 5.05 10.50
N LEU A 27 -12.75 5.03 11.71
CA LEU A 27 -11.52 5.74 12.04
C LEU A 27 -10.26 5.17 11.35
N LEU A 28 -10.37 3.95 10.78
CA LEU A 28 -9.34 3.30 9.98
C LEU A 28 -9.49 3.53 8.47
N GLU A 29 -10.57 4.20 8.06
CA GLU A 29 -10.88 4.41 6.65
C GLU A 29 -9.79 5.21 5.98
N ILE A 30 -9.37 6.33 6.58
CA ILE A 30 -8.35 7.20 5.98
C ILE A 30 -7.02 6.47 5.70
N GLN A 31 -6.60 5.53 6.55
CA GLN A 31 -5.39 4.73 6.35
C GLN A 31 -5.58 3.75 5.18
N LYS A 32 -6.72 3.07 5.14
CA LYS A 32 -7.05 2.10 4.08
C LYS A 32 -7.22 2.79 2.73
N GLU A 33 -7.90 3.94 2.70
CA GLU A 33 -8.12 4.71 1.49
C GLU A 33 -6.82 5.29 0.94
N SER A 34 -5.97 5.84 1.82
CA SER A 34 -4.66 6.35 1.40
C SER A 34 -3.77 5.26 0.81
N TYR A 35 -3.74 4.06 1.41
CA TYR A 35 -2.97 2.95 0.87
C TYR A 35 -3.57 2.41 -0.43
N ARG A 36 -4.90 2.28 -0.51
CA ARG A 36 -5.58 1.88 -1.75
C ARG A 36 -5.26 2.85 -2.89
N TRP A 37 -5.35 4.15 -2.65
CA TRP A 37 -4.96 5.16 -3.63
C TRP A 37 -3.50 5.01 -4.08
N PHE A 38 -2.57 4.80 -3.14
CA PHE A 38 -1.16 4.59 -3.49
C PHE A 38 -0.96 3.36 -4.39
N ILE A 39 -1.68 2.27 -4.10
CA ILE A 39 -1.59 1.03 -4.89
C ILE A 39 -2.31 1.13 -6.21
N GLU A 40 -3.40 1.88 -6.34
CA GLU A 40 -4.16 1.99 -7.59
C GLU A 40 -3.56 3.05 -8.52
N GLU A 41 -3.24 4.22 -7.99
CA GLU A 41 -2.87 5.41 -8.76
C GLU A 41 -1.43 5.87 -8.46
N GLY A 42 -1.12 6.10 -7.18
CA GLY A 42 0.13 6.79 -6.80
C GLY A 42 1.42 6.13 -7.29
N LEU A 43 1.50 4.79 -7.26
CA LEU A 43 2.68 4.09 -7.77
C LEU A 43 2.84 4.24 -9.29
N THR A 44 1.74 4.28 -10.03
CA THR A 44 1.77 4.51 -11.48
C THR A 44 2.18 5.94 -11.78
N GLU A 45 1.62 6.93 -11.07
CA GLU A 45 1.98 8.35 -11.23
C GLU A 45 3.48 8.59 -11.03
N VAL A 46 4.08 8.01 -9.99
CA VAL A 46 5.52 8.15 -9.72
C VAL A 46 6.37 7.52 -10.83
N LEU A 47 5.96 6.37 -11.37
CA LEU A 47 6.65 5.74 -12.48
C LEU A 47 6.55 6.57 -13.77
N GLU A 48 5.38 7.17 -14.02
CA GLU A 48 5.17 8.05 -15.17
C GLU A 48 5.98 9.35 -15.05
N GLU A 49 6.03 9.96 -13.86
CA GLU A 49 6.83 11.16 -13.59
C GLU A 49 8.33 10.92 -13.84
N ALA A 50 8.82 9.74 -13.46
CA ALA A 50 10.21 9.36 -13.70
C ALA A 50 10.49 9.00 -15.18
N SER A 51 9.47 8.82 -16.02
CA SER A 51 9.58 8.32 -17.40
C SER A 51 9.51 9.45 -18.44
N PRO A 52 10.25 9.38 -19.57
CA PRO A 52 11.32 8.43 -19.85
C PRO A 52 12.66 8.87 -19.21
N ILE A 53 13.49 7.87 -18.88
CA ILE A 53 14.87 8.09 -18.42
C ILE A 53 15.81 7.98 -19.63
N THR A 54 16.54 9.04 -19.95
CA THR A 54 17.53 9.05 -21.04
C THR A 54 18.95 9.07 -20.52
N ASP A 55 19.87 8.42 -21.23
CA ASP A 55 21.31 8.53 -20.96
C ASP A 55 21.87 9.91 -21.35
N PHE A 56 23.13 10.19 -20.98
CA PHE A 56 23.76 11.49 -21.23
C PHE A 56 23.86 11.83 -22.73
N SER A 57 24.04 10.83 -23.58
CA SER A 57 24.12 11.01 -25.04
C SER A 57 22.75 11.13 -25.70
N GLY A 58 21.68 10.70 -25.03
CA GLY A 58 20.32 10.63 -25.54
C GLY A 58 20.05 9.44 -26.48
N ASP A 59 21.02 8.53 -26.63
CA ASP A 59 20.97 7.36 -27.53
C ASP A 59 20.16 6.20 -26.94
N ILE A 60 20.02 6.16 -25.62
CA ILE A 60 19.30 5.12 -24.88
C ILE A 60 18.19 5.76 -24.07
N GLU A 61 16.97 5.27 -24.26
CA GLU A 61 15.77 5.70 -23.55
C GLU A 61 15.13 4.51 -22.83
N LEU A 62 14.87 4.65 -21.54
CA LEU A 62 14.18 3.68 -20.72
C LEU A 62 12.81 4.25 -20.31
N SER A 63 11.76 3.54 -20.69
CA SER A 63 10.38 3.93 -20.39
C SER A 63 9.72 2.87 -19.52
N PHE A 64 8.95 3.31 -18.53
CA PHE A 64 8.10 2.43 -17.74
C PHE A 64 6.81 2.17 -18.50
N VAL A 65 6.51 0.91 -18.82
CA VAL A 65 5.34 0.51 -19.62
C VAL A 65 4.26 -0.21 -18.81
N GLY A 66 4.55 -0.52 -17.54
CA GLY A 66 3.59 -1.11 -16.63
C GLY A 66 4.25 -1.63 -15.35
N ARG A 67 3.42 -2.21 -14.48
CA ARG A 67 3.86 -2.86 -13.25
C ARG A 67 3.01 -4.09 -12.94
N GLU A 68 3.58 -4.97 -12.16
CA GLU A 68 2.92 -6.14 -11.59
C GLU A 68 3.19 -6.12 -10.08
N PHE A 69 2.12 -5.96 -9.30
CA PHE A 69 2.17 -5.91 -7.84
C PHE A 69 0.93 -6.60 -7.26
N ASP A 70 1.07 -7.89 -6.96
CA ASP A 70 -0.02 -8.68 -6.40
C ASP A 70 -0.02 -8.59 -4.87
N ILE A 71 -0.78 -7.64 -4.34
CA ILE A 71 -0.96 -7.46 -2.89
C ILE A 71 -1.62 -8.66 -2.20
N ASN A 72 -2.31 -9.53 -2.94
CA ASN A 72 -2.98 -10.70 -2.38
C ASN A 72 -2.06 -11.91 -2.27
N ASN A 73 -0.84 -11.82 -2.83
CA ASN A 73 0.15 -12.88 -2.79
C ASN A 73 1.47 -12.42 -2.11
N PRO A 74 1.41 -12.03 -0.82
CA PRO A 74 2.62 -11.73 -0.05
C PRO A 74 3.50 -12.96 0.14
N THR A 75 4.80 -12.72 0.32
CA THR A 75 5.82 -13.79 0.41
C THR A 75 5.62 -14.71 1.63
N TYR A 76 5.04 -14.18 2.71
CA TYR A 76 4.73 -14.89 3.95
C TYR A 76 3.35 -14.47 4.48
N SER A 77 2.72 -15.32 5.29
CA SER A 77 1.54 -14.92 6.05
C SER A 77 1.89 -13.95 7.18
N VAL A 78 0.88 -13.27 7.73
CA VAL A 78 1.03 -12.38 8.90
C VAL A 78 1.68 -13.10 10.08
N GLU A 79 1.27 -14.34 10.35
CA GLU A 79 1.80 -15.18 11.43
C GLU A 79 3.26 -15.55 11.19
N GLU A 80 3.59 -15.99 9.97
CA GLU A 80 4.97 -16.33 9.59
C GLU A 80 5.90 -15.13 9.68
N CYS A 81 5.43 -13.93 9.31
CA CYS A 81 6.21 -12.70 9.44
C CYS A 81 6.58 -12.42 10.89
N LYS A 82 5.65 -12.62 11.83
CA LYS A 82 5.88 -12.43 13.27
C LYS A 82 6.84 -13.46 13.85
N GLU A 83 6.75 -14.71 13.41
CA GLU A 83 7.64 -15.79 13.90
C GLU A 83 9.07 -15.67 13.38
N ARG A 84 9.26 -15.08 12.20
CA ARG A 84 10.54 -15.05 11.48
C ARG A 84 11.22 -13.69 11.47
N ASP A 85 10.71 -12.72 12.22
CA ASP A 85 11.13 -11.32 12.16
C ASP A 85 11.17 -10.78 10.71
N ALA A 86 10.19 -11.17 9.89
CA ALA A 86 10.12 -10.83 8.47
C ALA A 86 9.08 -9.73 8.18
N ASN A 87 9.14 -9.15 6.99
CA ASN A 87 8.18 -8.16 6.52
C ASN A 87 6.97 -8.83 5.87
N TYR A 88 5.77 -8.32 6.14
CA TYR A 88 4.58 -8.68 5.37
C TYR A 88 4.57 -7.85 4.09
N ALA A 89 5.09 -8.44 3.02
CA ALA A 89 5.38 -7.75 1.77
C ALA A 89 5.11 -8.64 0.55
N ALA A 90 4.78 -8.00 -0.57
CA ALA A 90 4.58 -8.66 -1.86
C ALA A 90 5.61 -8.17 -2.88
N LYS A 91 5.87 -8.98 -3.91
CA LYS A 91 6.86 -8.67 -4.94
C LYS A 91 6.33 -7.62 -5.92
N LEU A 92 7.14 -6.59 -6.16
CA LEU A 92 6.90 -5.57 -7.17
C LEU A 92 7.80 -5.81 -8.37
N TYR A 93 7.18 -6.00 -9.52
CA TYR A 93 7.84 -6.00 -10.81
C TYR A 93 7.40 -4.78 -11.61
N VAL A 94 8.33 -4.22 -12.39
CA VAL A 94 8.07 -3.12 -13.30
C VAL A 94 8.46 -3.56 -14.70
N HIS A 95 7.56 -3.35 -15.65
CA HIS A 95 7.81 -3.59 -17.06
C HIS A 95 8.50 -2.36 -17.63
N VAL A 96 9.72 -2.55 -18.13
CA VAL A 96 10.52 -1.50 -18.75
C VAL A 96 10.68 -1.77 -20.23
N ARG A 97 10.70 -0.69 -21.01
CA ARG A 97 11.03 -0.69 -22.43
C ARG A 97 12.32 0.09 -22.63
N LEU A 98 13.34 -0.58 -23.14
CA LEU A 98 14.60 0.05 -23.54
C LEU A 98 14.60 0.29 -25.05
N HIS A 99 14.72 1.55 -25.46
CA HIS A 99 14.87 1.96 -26.85
C HIS A 99 16.30 2.46 -27.10
N THR A 100 17.03 1.74 -27.96
CA THR A 100 18.34 2.19 -28.47
C THR A 100 18.12 2.89 -29.81
N LYS A 101 18.24 4.22 -29.83
CA LYS A 101 17.95 5.06 -31.01
C LYS A 101 18.92 4.83 -32.15
N ALA A 102 20.19 4.53 -31.85
CA ALA A 102 21.24 4.33 -32.84
C ALA A 102 20.94 3.22 -33.87
N ASN A 103 20.14 2.22 -33.51
CA ASN A 103 19.76 1.09 -34.38
C ASN A 103 18.27 0.76 -34.33
N ASP A 104 17.46 1.67 -33.78
CA ASP A 104 16.02 1.52 -33.58
C ASP A 104 15.59 0.20 -32.92
N ARG A 105 16.38 -0.27 -31.94
CA ARG A 105 16.08 -1.52 -31.23
C ARG A 105 15.25 -1.25 -29.99
N ILE A 106 14.11 -1.94 -29.89
CA ILE A 106 13.23 -1.92 -28.72
C ILE A 106 13.34 -3.28 -28.01
N LYS A 107 13.55 -3.24 -26.69
CA LYS A 107 13.56 -4.42 -25.83
C LYS A 107 12.66 -4.20 -24.62
N ASP A 108 11.66 -5.04 -24.48
CA ASP A 108 10.78 -5.07 -23.30
C ASP A 108 11.28 -6.11 -22.30
N GLN A 109 11.26 -5.76 -21.02
CA GLN A 109 11.67 -6.66 -19.94
C GLN A 109 10.89 -6.38 -18.66
N SER A 110 10.52 -7.43 -17.94
CA SER A 110 10.03 -7.33 -16.56
C SER A 110 11.23 -7.34 -15.61
N VAL A 111 11.34 -6.29 -14.79
CA VAL A 111 12.42 -6.12 -13.80
C VAL A 111 11.82 -6.23 -12.41
N TYR A 112 12.40 -7.09 -11.58
CA TYR A 112 12.08 -7.16 -10.16
C TYR A 112 12.70 -5.95 -9.44
N ILE A 113 11.86 -5.09 -8.86
CA ILE A 113 12.31 -3.89 -8.15
C ILE A 113 12.56 -4.18 -6.67
N GLY A 114 11.78 -5.10 -6.09
CA GLY A 114 11.90 -5.47 -4.69
C GLY A 114 10.58 -5.98 -4.12
N GLU A 115 10.55 -6.15 -2.80
CA GLU A 115 9.30 -6.40 -2.07
C GLU A 115 8.80 -5.08 -1.47
N PHE A 116 7.49 -4.84 -1.57
CA PHE A 116 6.83 -3.69 -0.98
C PHE A 116 5.87 -4.14 0.13
N PRO A 117 5.88 -3.46 1.30
CA PRO A 117 4.99 -3.79 2.39
C PRO A 117 3.51 -3.74 1.99
N VAL A 118 2.76 -4.75 2.45
CA VAL A 118 1.31 -4.86 2.25
C VAL A 118 0.59 -4.49 3.55
N MET A 119 -0.49 -3.71 3.43
CA MET A 119 -1.31 -3.33 4.57
C MET A 119 -2.20 -4.50 4.99
N THR A 120 -2.26 -4.78 6.29
CA THR A 120 -3.17 -5.80 6.87
C THR A 120 -4.61 -5.30 6.93
N ASP A 121 -5.56 -6.20 7.19
CA ASP A 121 -6.98 -5.84 7.37
C ASP A 121 -7.24 -4.84 8.51
N THR A 122 -6.33 -4.73 9.48
CA THR A 122 -6.41 -3.80 10.60
C THR A 122 -5.81 -2.42 10.28
N GLY A 123 -5.29 -2.21 9.07
CA GLY A 123 -4.70 -0.94 8.65
C GLY A 123 -3.26 -0.75 9.15
N THR A 124 -2.56 -1.83 9.49
CA THR A 124 -1.16 -1.81 9.96
C THR A 124 -0.22 -2.47 8.95
N PHE A 125 1.08 -2.29 9.16
CA PHE A 125 2.14 -3.02 8.44
C PHE A 125 2.92 -3.86 9.43
N ILE A 126 3.41 -5.02 8.98
CA ILE A 126 4.33 -5.85 9.75
C ILE A 126 5.72 -5.64 9.16
N ILE A 127 6.59 -5.02 9.94
CA ILE A 127 7.96 -4.71 9.57
C ILE A 127 8.90 -5.37 10.57
N ASN A 128 9.79 -6.21 10.07
CA ASN A 128 10.71 -7.04 10.86
C ASN A 128 9.97 -7.79 12.00
N GLY A 129 8.86 -8.43 11.68
CA GLY A 129 8.01 -9.15 12.64
C GLY A 129 7.16 -8.29 13.57
N ALA A 130 7.32 -6.96 13.57
CA ALA A 130 6.60 -6.06 14.46
C ALA A 130 5.48 -5.28 13.73
N ALA A 131 4.28 -5.27 14.31
CA ALA A 131 3.24 -4.32 13.97
C ALA A 131 3.19 -3.18 15.00
N PRO A 132 3.13 -1.90 14.61
CA PRO A 132 2.98 -0.79 15.55
C PRO A 132 1.73 -0.98 16.43
N GLY A 133 1.93 -0.98 17.75
CA GLY A 133 0.85 -1.13 18.74
C GLY A 133 0.68 -2.55 19.31
N GLU A 134 1.31 -3.57 18.73
CA GLU A 134 1.45 -4.86 19.38
C GLU A 134 2.65 -4.81 20.34
N ARG A 135 2.38 -4.78 21.65
CA ARG A 135 3.42 -5.01 22.65
C ARG A 135 3.85 -6.47 22.51
N THR A 136 5.08 -6.69 22.05
CA THR A 136 5.78 -7.95 22.29
C THR A 136 5.94 -8.10 23.80
N ASN A 137 5.30 -9.13 24.37
CA ASN A 137 5.47 -9.49 25.78
C ASN A 137 6.90 -9.91 26.10
#